data_AF-A0A6V7ISB7-F1
#
_entry.id   AF-A0A6V7ISB7-F1
#
_cell.length_a   1.000
_cell.length_b   1.000
_cell.length_c   1.000
_cell.angle_alpha   90.00
_cell.angle_beta   90.00
_cell.angle_gamma   90.00
#
_symmetry.space_group_name_H-M   'P 1'
#
loop_
_entity.id
_entity.type
_entity.pdbx_description
1 polymer ?
#
loop_
_entity_poly.entity_id
_entity_poly.type
_entity_poly.pdbx_seq_one_letter_code
_entity_poly.pdbx_strand_id
1 'polypeptide(L)'
;STPTKCLASWRKHFSSDTKPTEQSVTGFPPLSEALPNLPKAVYSSAKEEHQTTQITTLPNGLRVASENRFGQFCTVGVLIDSGPRFEVAYPSGISHFLEKLAFNSTVNYESKDHIMLMLEKHGGICDCQASRDTFVYAASAERQGLDSVTKVLGDIVLRPRISEDEINFARQTVAFELESLLTRPEQEPLLIDMIHSAAYRDNTLGLAKICPQENIEKIDRKILFTYLKNHYTPKRMVVAGVGIEHNDLVSAVEKYFVKEKPIWEEDQSLALPDRGANMVDESVAQYTG
;
A
#
# COMPACT_ATOMS: atom_id res chain seq x y z
N SER A 1 41.82 23.10 47.42
CA SER A 1 41.41 23.03 45.99
C SER A 1 39.99 22.49 45.93
N THR A 2 39.01 23.40 46.00
CA THR A 2 37.58 23.09 46.10
C THR A 2 36.86 23.62 44.86
N PRO A 3 36.17 22.77 44.08
CA PRO A 3 35.56 23.13 42.82
C PRO A 3 34.14 23.65 43.07
N THR A 4 34.01 24.87 43.61
CA THR A 4 32.68 25.46 43.86
C THR A 4 32.56 26.92 43.40
N LYS A 5 33.62 27.51 42.85
CA LYS A 5 33.62 28.91 42.40
C LYS A 5 33.36 29.15 40.90
N CYS A 6 33.39 28.11 40.05
CA CYS A 6 33.06 28.28 38.61
C CYS A 6 31.55 28.24 38.31
N LEU A 7 30.73 27.60 39.15
CA LEU A 7 29.29 27.43 38.89
C LEU A 7 28.42 28.67 39.19
N ALA A 8 28.95 29.65 39.93
CA ALA A 8 28.20 30.88 40.26
C ALA A 8 28.32 31.99 39.20
N SER A 9 29.30 31.92 38.30
CA SER A 9 29.55 32.93 37.27
C SER A 9 28.61 32.75 36.05
N TRP A 10 28.34 31.50 35.66
CA TRP A 10 27.52 31.19 34.48
C TRP A 10 26.01 31.39 34.66
N ARG A 11 25.52 31.46 35.91
CA ARG A 11 24.10 31.75 36.19
C ARG A 11 23.71 33.23 36.06
N LYS A 12 24.67 34.15 35.88
CA LYS A 12 24.38 35.59 35.80
C LYS A 12 24.17 36.13 34.38
N HIS A 13 24.31 35.32 33.33
CA HIS A 13 24.13 35.77 31.94
C HIS A 13 22.88 35.23 31.25
N PHE A 14 22.13 34.34 31.90
CA PHE A 14 20.77 33.98 31.50
C PHE A 14 19.81 34.42 32.60
N SER A 15 19.56 35.73 32.66
CA SER A 15 18.35 36.23 33.29
C SER A 15 17.18 35.71 32.46
N SER A 16 16.48 34.70 32.95
CA SER A 16 15.22 34.21 32.40
C SER A 16 14.06 35.14 32.75
N ASP A 17 14.30 36.44 32.60
CA ASP A 17 13.35 37.53 32.87
C ASP A 17 13.20 38.44 31.64
N THR A 18 13.55 37.93 30.45
CA THR A 18 12.99 38.43 29.21
C THR A 18 11.53 38.00 29.17
N LYS A 19 10.64 38.87 29.65
CA LYS A 19 9.23 38.79 29.27
C LYS A 19 9.20 38.67 27.74
N PRO A 20 8.47 37.70 27.16
CA PRO A 20 8.31 37.64 25.72
C PRO A 20 7.81 39.01 25.28
N THR A 21 8.50 39.63 24.33
CA THR A 21 8.10 40.93 23.80
C THR A 21 6.66 40.78 23.31
N GLU A 22 5.70 41.46 23.93
CA GLU A 22 4.28 41.55 23.51
C GLU A 22 4.13 42.33 22.18
N GLN A 23 5.17 42.37 21.36
CA GLN A 23 5.08 42.87 20.01
C GLN A 23 4.51 41.74 19.16
N SER A 24 3.22 41.82 18.86
CA SER A 24 2.58 40.94 17.90
C SER A 24 3.29 41.11 16.55
N VAL A 25 4.20 40.19 16.24
CA VAL A 25 4.92 40.17 14.95
C VAL A 25 3.93 39.92 13.78
N THR A 26 2.73 39.43 14.10
CA THR A 26 1.61 39.22 13.17
C THR A 26 0.34 39.85 13.73
N GLY A 27 -0.64 40.20 12.89
CA GLY A 27 -1.94 40.73 13.33
C GLY A 27 -2.87 39.70 13.99
N PHE A 28 -2.34 38.53 14.37
CA PHE A 28 -3.07 37.47 15.04
C PHE A 28 -2.80 37.51 16.56
N PRO A 29 -3.79 37.11 17.38
CA PRO A 29 -3.58 36.95 18.81
C PRO A 29 -2.47 35.91 19.08
N PRO A 30 -1.81 35.98 20.25
CA PRO A 30 -0.84 34.97 20.66
C PRO A 30 -1.48 33.58 20.70
N LEU A 31 -0.69 32.51 20.49
CA LEU A 31 -1.17 31.11 20.49
C LEU A 31 -1.84 30.68 21.82
N SER A 32 -1.67 31.45 22.89
CA SER A 32 -2.34 31.28 24.18
C SER A 32 -3.80 31.72 24.18
N GLU A 33 -4.22 32.53 23.22
CA GLU A 33 -5.58 33.04 23.09
C GLU A 33 -6.27 32.40 21.87
N ALA A 34 -7.55 32.07 22.03
CA ALA A 34 -8.34 31.54 20.93
C ALA A 34 -8.47 32.61 19.83
N LEU A 35 -8.27 32.20 18.58
CA LEU A 35 -8.49 33.08 17.43
C LEU A 35 -9.94 33.60 17.42
N PRO A 36 -10.15 34.92 17.30
CA PRO A 36 -11.49 35.49 17.26
C PRO A 36 -12.24 34.99 16.02
N ASN A 37 -13.56 34.80 16.17
CA ASN A 37 -14.49 34.38 15.10
C ASN A 37 -14.31 32.96 14.53
N LEU A 38 -13.56 32.07 15.19
CA LEU A 38 -13.60 30.64 14.84
C LEU A 38 -14.91 29.98 15.33
N PRO A 39 -15.51 29.08 14.53
CA PRO A 39 -16.64 28.28 15.00
C PRO A 39 -16.20 27.41 16.18
N LYS A 40 -17.06 27.26 17.19
CA LYS A 40 -16.78 26.37 18.32
C LYS A 40 -16.60 24.95 17.82
N ALA A 41 -15.48 24.32 18.16
CA ALA A 41 -15.23 22.93 17.85
C ALA A 41 -16.32 22.05 18.46
N VAL A 42 -17.02 21.30 17.61
CA VAL A 42 -17.97 20.27 18.05
C VAL A 42 -17.19 18.98 18.20
N TYR A 43 -16.93 18.60 19.45
CA TYR A 43 -16.29 17.33 19.76
C TYR A 43 -17.30 16.20 19.64
N SER A 44 -16.95 15.15 18.92
CA SER A 44 -17.75 13.92 18.88
C SER A 44 -17.63 13.15 20.19
N SER A 45 -18.73 12.53 20.61
CA SER A 45 -18.69 11.42 21.57
C SER A 45 -18.58 10.10 20.82
N ALA A 46 -17.69 9.21 21.27
CA ALA A 46 -17.60 7.85 20.73
C ALA A 46 -18.89 7.09 21.11
N LYS A 47 -19.63 6.62 20.11
CA LYS A 47 -20.78 5.72 20.28
C LYS A 47 -20.35 4.31 19.86
N GLU A 48 -20.72 3.28 20.63
CA GLU A 48 -20.36 1.88 20.36
C GLU A 48 -20.87 1.38 18.99
N GLU A 49 -21.99 1.93 18.50
CA GLU A 49 -22.57 1.60 17.18
C GLU A 49 -21.63 1.87 15.99
N HIS A 50 -20.60 2.70 16.17
CA HIS A 50 -19.61 3.04 15.13
C HIS A 50 -18.51 2.00 14.94
N GLN A 51 -18.48 0.92 15.74
CA GLN A 51 -17.38 -0.07 15.70
C GLN A 51 -17.76 -1.39 15.03
N THR A 52 -18.98 -1.51 14.48
CA THR A 52 -19.41 -2.75 13.82
C THR A 52 -18.87 -2.82 12.39
N THR A 53 -18.13 -3.87 12.06
CA THR A 53 -17.68 -4.15 10.70
C THR A 53 -18.87 -4.58 9.83
N GLN A 54 -19.11 -3.85 8.75
CA GLN A 54 -20.10 -4.20 7.74
C GLN A 54 -19.41 -4.84 6.53
N ILE A 55 -20.02 -5.88 5.98
CA ILE A 55 -19.48 -6.62 4.83
C ILE A 55 -20.59 -6.79 3.80
N THR A 56 -20.32 -6.35 2.57
CA THR A 56 -21.18 -6.55 1.41
C THR A 56 -20.42 -7.32 0.35
N THR A 57 -21.06 -8.34 -0.23
CA THR A 57 -20.51 -9.07 -1.39
C THR A 57 -21.24 -8.58 -2.64
N LEU A 58 -20.49 -8.02 -3.59
CA LEU A 58 -21.01 -7.51 -4.85
C LEU A 58 -21.38 -8.67 -5.79
N PRO A 59 -22.24 -8.45 -6.81
CA PRO A 59 -22.67 -9.50 -7.73
C PRO A 59 -21.55 -10.20 -8.50
N ASN A 60 -20.41 -9.52 -8.70
CA ASN A 60 -19.22 -10.08 -9.35
C ASN A 60 -18.34 -10.94 -8.40
N GLY A 61 -18.70 -11.05 -7.12
CA GLY A 61 -17.98 -11.80 -6.10
C GLY A 61 -16.94 -11.00 -5.31
N LEU A 62 -16.75 -9.71 -5.64
CA LEU A 62 -15.88 -8.81 -4.87
C LEU A 62 -16.49 -8.54 -3.49
N ARG A 63 -15.69 -8.64 -2.43
CA ARG A 63 -16.14 -8.31 -1.07
C ARG A 63 -15.70 -6.90 -0.70
N VAL A 64 -16.61 -6.15 -0.08
CA VAL A 64 -16.36 -4.82 0.47
C VAL A 64 -16.61 -4.87 1.96
N ALA A 65 -15.59 -4.58 2.76
CA ALA A 65 -15.67 -4.50 4.20
C ALA A 65 -15.42 -3.06 4.65
N SER A 66 -16.16 -2.58 5.65
CA SER A 66 -15.87 -1.27 6.24
C SER A 66 -16.13 -1.20 7.73
N GLU A 67 -15.34 -0.39 8.41
CA GLU A 67 -15.56 -0.01 9.81
C GLU A 67 -15.56 1.52 9.92
N ASN A 68 -16.69 2.08 10.34
CA ASN A 68 -16.87 3.52 10.40
C ASN A 68 -16.29 4.12 11.69
N ARG A 69 -14.98 4.36 11.71
CA ARG A 69 -14.34 5.04 12.86
C ARG A 69 -14.51 6.54 12.82
N PHE A 70 -14.56 7.15 14.01
CA PHE A 70 -14.51 8.60 14.11
C PHE A 70 -13.12 9.11 13.70
N GLY A 71 -13.09 10.08 12.79
CA GLY A 71 -11.86 10.72 12.31
C GLY A 71 -12.12 11.56 11.06
N GLN A 72 -11.18 12.46 10.76
CA GLN A 72 -11.16 13.22 9.50
C GLN A 72 -10.46 12.45 8.37
N PHE A 73 -9.71 11.41 8.73
CA PHE A 73 -8.97 10.58 7.80
C PHE A 73 -9.63 9.22 7.65
N CYS A 74 -9.48 8.67 6.46
CA CYS A 74 -9.87 7.33 6.12
C CYS A 74 -8.73 6.57 5.48
N THR A 75 -8.75 5.24 5.63
CA THR A 75 -7.84 4.33 4.96
C THR A 75 -8.64 3.35 4.13
N VAL A 76 -8.31 3.23 2.85
CA VAL A 76 -8.86 2.22 1.93
C VAL A 76 -7.72 1.29 1.53
N GLY A 77 -7.97 -0.01 1.60
CA GLY A 77 -7.04 -1.04 1.20
C GLY A 77 -7.70 -2.06 0.29
N VAL A 78 -6.94 -2.59 -0.65
CA VAL A 78 -7.29 -3.71 -1.49
C VAL A 78 -6.40 -4.87 -1.10
N LEU A 79 -7.02 -5.92 -0.55
CA LEU A 79 -6.36 -7.15 -0.18
C LEU A 79 -6.69 -8.19 -1.24
N ILE A 80 -5.65 -8.86 -1.73
CA ILE A 80 -5.74 -9.82 -2.81
C ILE A 80 -5.12 -11.11 -2.29
N ASP A 81 -5.85 -12.21 -2.40
CA ASP A 81 -5.32 -13.56 -2.18
C ASP A 81 -4.36 -13.90 -3.34
N SER A 82 -3.11 -13.47 -3.20
CA SER A 82 -2.05 -13.46 -4.20
C SER A 82 -0.72 -13.26 -3.50
N GLY A 83 0.37 -13.77 -4.06
CA GLY A 83 1.70 -13.67 -3.48
C GLY A 83 2.62 -14.77 -4.00
N PRO A 84 3.88 -14.82 -3.50
CA PRO A 84 4.89 -15.81 -3.87
C PRO A 84 4.40 -17.26 -3.86
N ARG A 85 3.46 -17.60 -2.97
CA ARG A 85 2.86 -18.93 -2.90
C ARG A 85 2.24 -19.40 -4.21
N PHE A 86 1.65 -18.48 -4.98
CA PHE A 86 0.93 -18.78 -6.21
C PHE A 86 1.82 -18.69 -7.46
N GLU A 87 3.13 -18.58 -7.28
CA GLU A 87 4.10 -18.43 -8.38
C GLU A 87 4.63 -19.76 -8.92
N VAL A 88 4.05 -20.91 -8.56
CA VAL A 88 4.53 -22.24 -9.01
C VAL A 88 4.61 -22.35 -10.54
N ALA A 89 3.64 -21.77 -11.25
CA ALA A 89 3.60 -21.77 -12.72
C ALA A 89 4.44 -20.65 -13.38
N TYR A 90 5.12 -19.83 -12.58
CA TYR A 90 5.80 -18.61 -12.98
C TYR A 90 7.26 -18.60 -12.45
N PRO A 91 8.15 -17.77 -13.02
CA PRO A 91 9.45 -17.54 -12.40
C PRO A 91 9.25 -16.88 -11.02
N SER A 92 9.82 -17.43 -9.95
CA SER A 92 9.70 -16.85 -8.61
C SER A 92 10.27 -15.42 -8.59
N GLY A 93 9.54 -14.50 -7.97
CA GLY A 93 9.83 -13.07 -7.91
C GLY A 93 8.76 -12.18 -8.54
N ILE A 94 7.63 -12.71 -9.03
CA ILE A 94 6.58 -11.91 -9.67
C ILE A 94 5.99 -10.89 -8.70
N SER A 95 5.64 -11.31 -7.50
CA SER A 95 5.08 -10.46 -6.45
C SER A 95 6.07 -9.36 -6.05
N HIS A 96 7.36 -9.68 -6.01
CA HIS A 96 8.40 -8.70 -5.71
C HIS A 96 8.49 -7.62 -6.80
N PHE A 97 8.42 -8.01 -8.08
CA PHE A 97 8.36 -7.07 -9.20
C PHE A 97 7.08 -6.21 -9.17
N LEU A 98 5.93 -6.83 -8.90
CA LEU A 98 4.65 -6.11 -8.80
C LEU A 98 4.64 -5.09 -7.66
N GLU A 99 5.33 -5.37 -6.55
CA GLU A 99 5.51 -4.43 -5.45
C GLU A 99 6.30 -3.19 -5.89
N LYS A 100 7.39 -3.36 -6.65
CA LYS A 100 8.19 -2.22 -7.17
C LYS A 100 7.49 -1.45 -8.29
N LEU A 101 6.60 -2.12 -9.02
CA LEU A 101 5.78 -1.51 -10.06
C LEU A 101 4.49 -0.87 -9.50
N ALA A 102 4.18 -1.07 -8.22
CA ALA A 102 3.01 -0.49 -7.60
C ALA A 102 3.09 1.05 -7.63
N PHE A 103 1.94 1.70 -7.84
CA PHE A 103 1.82 3.17 -7.94
C PHE A 103 2.62 3.82 -9.10
N ASN A 104 3.02 3.04 -10.11
CA ASN A 104 3.55 3.57 -11.38
C ASN A 104 2.41 3.95 -12.36
N SER A 105 2.71 4.14 -13.65
CA SER A 105 1.72 4.58 -14.63
C SER A 105 0.56 3.59 -14.81
N THR A 106 -0.63 4.15 -15.01
CA THR A 106 -1.88 3.45 -15.26
C THR A 106 -2.54 3.99 -16.53
N VAL A 107 -3.68 3.44 -16.93
CA VAL A 107 -4.44 3.94 -18.09
C VAL A 107 -4.88 5.41 -17.90
N ASN A 108 -5.31 5.77 -16.68
CA ASN A 108 -5.82 7.11 -16.39
C ASN A 108 -4.76 8.08 -15.86
N TYR A 109 -3.64 7.58 -15.35
CA TYR A 109 -2.55 8.37 -14.80
C TYR A 109 -1.23 8.07 -15.51
N GLU A 110 -0.73 9.06 -16.26
CA GLU A 110 0.43 8.89 -17.15
C GLU A 110 1.75 8.58 -16.42
N SER A 111 1.89 8.98 -15.16
CA SER A 111 3.12 8.82 -14.38
C SER A 111 2.84 8.63 -12.89
N LYS A 112 3.86 8.09 -12.19
CA LYS A 112 3.88 7.99 -10.73
C LYS A 112 3.65 9.35 -10.05
N ASP A 113 4.31 10.40 -10.54
CA ASP A 113 4.19 11.74 -9.97
C ASP A 113 2.75 12.28 -10.02
N HIS A 114 2.01 11.96 -11.09
CA HIS A 114 0.60 12.34 -11.19
C HIS A 114 -0.26 11.64 -10.14
N ILE A 115 -0.02 10.35 -9.88
CA ILE A 115 -0.70 9.60 -8.83
C ILE A 115 -0.37 10.19 -7.44
N MET A 116 0.91 10.47 -7.18
CA MET A 116 1.35 11.04 -5.91
C MET A 116 0.74 12.43 -5.68
N LEU A 117 0.76 13.32 -6.67
CA LEU A 117 0.16 14.64 -6.58
C LEU A 117 -1.35 14.57 -6.29
N MET A 118 -2.05 13.60 -6.88
CA MET A 118 -3.47 13.39 -6.62
C MET A 118 -3.69 12.99 -5.15
N LEU A 119 -2.92 12.03 -4.64
CA LEU A 119 -3.01 11.59 -3.25
C LEU A 119 -2.64 12.73 -2.28
N GLU A 120 -1.54 13.44 -2.53
CA GLU A 120 -1.07 14.56 -1.72
C GLU A 120 -2.09 15.70 -1.61
N LYS A 121 -2.88 15.96 -2.65
CA LYS A 121 -3.97 16.96 -2.63
C LYS A 121 -4.98 16.70 -1.50
N HIS A 122 -5.14 15.44 -1.10
CA HIS A 122 -6.02 15.01 -0.01
C HIS A 122 -5.24 14.63 1.26
N GLY A 123 -3.98 15.06 1.39
CA GLY A 123 -3.09 14.69 2.49
C GLY A 123 -2.81 13.19 2.52
N GLY A 124 -2.86 12.54 1.37
CA GLY A 124 -2.86 11.10 1.26
C GLY A 124 -1.47 10.49 1.27
N ILE A 125 -1.35 9.32 1.90
CA ILE A 125 -0.19 8.44 1.84
C ILE A 125 -0.61 7.09 1.27
N CYS A 126 0.30 6.41 0.59
CA CYS A 126 0.04 5.10 0.04
C CYS A 126 1.18 4.13 0.29
N ASP A 127 0.84 2.85 0.36
CA ASP A 127 1.79 1.77 0.52
C ASP A 127 1.32 0.51 -0.23
N CYS A 128 2.28 -0.33 -0.57
CA CYS A 128 2.05 -1.60 -1.24
C CYS A 128 2.98 -2.65 -0.62
N GLN A 129 2.42 -3.77 -0.19
CA GLN A 129 3.19 -4.83 0.46
C GLN A 129 2.74 -6.20 0.00
N ALA A 130 3.71 -7.05 -0.34
CA ALA A 130 3.49 -8.47 -0.58
C ALA A 130 3.83 -9.31 0.66
N SER A 131 2.85 -10.05 1.17
CA SER A 131 3.06 -11.23 2.00
C SER A 131 3.22 -12.48 1.12
N ARG A 132 3.36 -13.67 1.72
CA ARG A 132 3.50 -14.94 0.99
C ARG A 132 2.22 -15.38 0.27
N ASP A 133 1.06 -15.04 0.84
CA ASP A 133 -0.28 -15.45 0.38
C ASP A 133 -1.24 -14.28 0.19
N THR A 134 -0.85 -13.08 0.61
CA THR A 134 -1.69 -11.88 0.54
C THR A 134 -0.90 -10.73 -0.04
N PHE A 135 -1.50 -10.03 -1.00
CA PHE A 135 -0.96 -8.82 -1.59
C PHE A 135 -1.85 -7.64 -1.21
N VAL A 136 -1.25 -6.56 -0.70
CA VAL A 136 -2.00 -5.43 -0.14
C VAL A 136 -1.58 -4.14 -0.84
N TYR A 137 -2.57 -3.42 -1.38
CA TYR A 137 -2.44 -2.02 -1.79
C TYR A 137 -3.26 -1.18 -0.83
N ALA A 138 -2.68 -0.16 -0.20
CA ALA A 138 -3.39 0.68 0.74
C ALA A 138 -3.10 2.16 0.49
N ALA A 139 -4.11 2.98 0.74
CA ALA A 139 -3.96 4.43 0.74
C ALA A 139 -4.82 5.03 1.86
N SER A 140 -4.24 5.98 2.58
CA SER A 140 -4.92 6.77 3.61
C SER A 140 -4.99 8.21 3.16
N ALA A 141 -6.12 8.89 3.33
CA ALA A 141 -6.30 10.30 2.99
C ALA A 141 -7.41 10.93 3.84
N GLU A 142 -7.66 12.23 3.68
CA GLU A 142 -8.85 12.87 4.25
C GLU A 142 -10.13 12.24 3.68
N ARG A 143 -11.19 12.15 4.49
CA ARG A 143 -12.48 11.54 4.13
C ARG A 143 -13.10 12.12 2.86
N GLN A 144 -12.87 13.40 2.57
CA GLN A 144 -13.33 14.06 1.34
C GLN A 144 -12.67 13.49 0.07
N GLY A 145 -11.49 12.89 0.21
CA GLY A 145 -10.73 12.27 -0.87
C GLY A 145 -11.11 10.82 -1.17
N LEU A 146 -12.13 10.25 -0.51
CA LEU A 146 -12.52 8.84 -0.65
C LEU A 146 -12.68 8.39 -2.10
N ASP A 147 -13.44 9.14 -2.90
CA ASP A 147 -13.70 8.79 -4.31
C ASP A 147 -12.40 8.80 -5.12
N SER A 148 -11.55 9.81 -4.91
CA SER A 148 -10.26 9.96 -5.58
C SER A 148 -9.28 8.82 -5.22
N VAL A 149 -9.18 8.49 -3.93
CA VAL A 149 -8.32 7.40 -3.44
C VAL A 149 -8.80 6.05 -3.98
N THR A 150 -10.10 5.78 -3.91
CA THR A 150 -10.67 4.53 -4.42
C THR A 150 -10.48 4.40 -5.92
N LYS A 151 -10.57 5.51 -6.67
CA LYS A 151 -10.25 5.55 -8.09
C LYS A 151 -8.80 5.14 -8.37
N VAL A 152 -7.85 5.76 -7.67
CA VAL A 152 -6.43 5.45 -7.85
C VAL A 152 -6.12 4.00 -7.50
N LEU A 153 -6.69 3.47 -6.42
CA LEU A 153 -6.52 2.05 -6.08
C LEU A 153 -7.11 1.14 -7.17
N GLY A 154 -8.29 1.45 -7.72
CA GLY A 154 -8.87 0.70 -8.82
C GLY A 154 -7.97 0.70 -10.06
N ASP A 155 -7.41 1.86 -10.42
CA ASP A 155 -6.54 2.00 -11.59
C ASP A 155 -5.20 1.29 -11.42
N ILE A 156 -4.58 1.38 -10.24
CA ILE A 156 -3.29 0.70 -9.97
C ILE A 156 -3.47 -0.81 -9.99
N VAL A 157 -4.54 -1.32 -9.39
CA VAL A 157 -4.76 -2.75 -9.22
C VAL A 157 -5.23 -3.41 -10.51
N LEU A 158 -6.14 -2.78 -11.26
CA LEU A 158 -6.80 -3.41 -12.41
C LEU A 158 -6.38 -2.86 -13.77
N ARG A 159 -5.82 -1.64 -13.82
CA ARG A 159 -5.45 -0.95 -15.07
C ARG A 159 -4.01 -0.40 -15.07
N PRO A 160 -3.00 -1.18 -14.62
CA PRO A 160 -1.61 -0.74 -14.71
C PRO A 160 -1.15 -0.76 -16.18
N ARG A 161 -0.35 0.21 -16.58
CA ARG A 161 0.18 0.29 -17.95
C ARG A 161 1.43 -0.58 -18.13
N ILE A 162 2.29 -0.60 -17.10
CA ILE A 162 3.57 -1.32 -17.03
C ILE A 162 4.38 -1.16 -18.33
N SER A 163 5.10 -0.05 -18.49
CA SER A 163 5.97 0.16 -19.65
C SER A 163 7.24 -0.70 -19.59
N GLU A 164 7.93 -0.89 -20.72
CA GLU A 164 9.23 -1.59 -20.72
C GLU A 164 10.28 -0.84 -19.89
N ASP A 165 10.24 0.49 -19.90
CA ASP A 165 11.12 1.33 -19.10
C ASP A 165 10.87 1.14 -17.60
N GLU A 166 9.61 1.04 -17.18
CA GLU A 166 9.23 0.76 -15.78
C GLU A 166 9.70 -0.62 -15.34
N ILE A 167 9.61 -1.63 -16.21
CA ILE A 167 10.12 -2.98 -15.93
C ILE A 167 11.64 -2.96 -15.79
N ASN A 168 12.35 -2.25 -16.67
CA ASN A 168 13.80 -2.13 -16.60
C ASN A 168 14.24 -1.43 -15.31
N PHE A 169 13.51 -0.39 -14.88
CA PHE A 169 13.75 0.27 -13.60
C PHE A 169 13.47 -0.63 -12.39
N ALA A 170 12.35 -1.36 -12.42
CA ALA A 170 12.02 -2.34 -11.39
C ALA A 170 13.09 -3.44 -11.31
N ARG A 171 13.59 -3.91 -12.46
CA ARG A 171 14.68 -4.89 -12.55
C ARG A 171 15.95 -4.40 -11.86
N GLN A 172 16.35 -3.16 -12.10
CA GLN A 172 17.50 -2.54 -11.44
C GLN A 172 17.29 -2.40 -9.93
N THR A 173 16.09 -2.01 -9.51
CA THR A 173 15.75 -1.86 -8.09
C THR A 173 15.80 -3.21 -7.36
N VAL A 174 15.20 -4.25 -7.94
CA VAL A 174 15.24 -5.62 -7.40
C VAL A 174 16.66 -6.16 -7.34
N ALA A 175 17.47 -5.94 -8.38
CA ALA A 175 18.88 -6.37 -8.39
C ALA A 175 19.70 -5.66 -7.31
N PHE A 176 19.50 -4.35 -7.14
CA PHE A 176 20.15 -3.57 -6.10
C PHE A 176 19.74 -4.00 -4.69
N GLU A 177 18.46 -4.28 -4.46
CA GLU A 177 17.98 -4.79 -3.17
C GLU A 177 18.59 -6.16 -2.85
N LEU A 178 18.69 -7.06 -3.83
CA LEU A 178 19.36 -8.34 -3.65
C LEU A 178 20.85 -8.18 -3.31
N GLU A 179 21.57 -7.30 -4.00
CA GLU A 179 22.98 -7.00 -3.70
C GLU A 179 23.14 -6.38 -2.30
N SER A 180 22.23 -5.48 -1.92
CA SER A 180 22.19 -4.85 -0.60
C SER A 180 21.98 -5.89 0.49
N LEU A 181 21.06 -6.85 0.30
CA LEU A 181 20.84 -7.95 1.24
C LEU A 181 22.06 -8.86 1.38
N LEU A 182 22.82 -9.09 0.30
CA LEU A 182 24.07 -9.87 0.37
C LEU A 182 25.19 -9.12 1.11
N THR A 183 25.24 -7.80 0.95
CA THR A 183 26.28 -6.95 1.56
C THR A 183 25.97 -6.63 3.02
N ARG A 184 24.70 -6.44 3.35
CA ARG A 184 24.19 -6.10 4.68
C ARG A 184 22.95 -6.95 4.96
N PRO A 185 23.14 -8.20 5.41
CA PRO A 185 22.03 -9.13 5.62
C PRO A 185 21.11 -8.63 6.72
N GLU A 186 19.87 -8.31 6.34
CA GLU A 186 18.79 -8.15 7.28
C GLU A 186 18.40 -9.53 7.81
N GLN A 187 18.68 -9.78 9.09
CA GLN A 187 18.61 -11.11 9.67
C GLN A 187 17.20 -11.69 9.65
N GLU A 188 16.19 -10.88 9.99
CA GLU A 188 14.81 -11.34 10.14
C GLU A 188 14.18 -11.78 8.82
N PRO A 189 14.14 -10.99 7.73
CA PRO A 189 13.52 -11.43 6.49
C PRO A 189 14.23 -12.64 5.88
N LEU A 190 15.57 -12.70 5.93
CA LEU A 190 16.35 -13.83 5.43
C LEU A 190 16.09 -15.11 6.24
N LEU A 191 16.08 -15.01 7.57
CA LEU A 191 15.84 -16.16 8.44
C LEU A 191 14.44 -16.74 8.22
N ILE A 192 13.42 -15.87 8.12
CA ILE A 192 12.06 -16.31 7.85
C ILE A 192 11.97 -16.98 6.46
N ASP A 193 12.62 -16.43 5.44
CA ASP A 193 12.64 -17.03 4.10
C ASP A 193 13.32 -18.42 4.12
N MET A 194 14.46 -18.55 4.80
CA MET A 194 15.17 -19.83 4.97
C MET A 194 14.34 -20.86 5.75
N ILE A 195 13.65 -20.45 6.82
CA ILE A 195 12.76 -21.34 7.59
C ILE A 195 11.64 -21.86 6.70
N HIS A 196 11.01 -20.98 5.92
CA HIS A 196 9.95 -21.37 4.99
C HIS A 196 10.45 -22.29 3.88
N SER A 197 11.60 -21.98 3.29
CA SER A 197 12.25 -22.84 2.29
C SER A 197 12.59 -24.22 2.88
N ALA A 198 13.10 -24.29 4.11
CA ALA A 198 13.37 -25.57 4.76
C ALA A 198 12.09 -26.36 5.13
N ALA A 199 11.00 -25.67 5.48
CA ALA A 199 9.76 -26.30 5.93
C ALA A 199 8.84 -26.75 4.78
N TYR A 200 8.83 -26.01 3.68
CA TYR A 200 7.91 -26.20 2.55
C TYR A 200 8.63 -26.53 1.24
N ARG A 201 9.97 -26.48 1.21
CA ARG A 201 10.81 -26.75 0.04
C ARG A 201 10.38 -25.92 -1.16
N ASP A 202 10.45 -26.46 -2.36
CA ASP A 202 10.05 -25.77 -3.59
C ASP A 202 8.52 -25.82 -3.83
N ASN A 203 7.71 -25.77 -2.75
CA ASN A 203 6.26 -25.88 -2.84
C ASN A 203 5.53 -24.83 -2.01
N THR A 204 4.45 -24.26 -2.54
CA THR A 204 3.55 -23.31 -1.87
C THR A 204 4.31 -22.20 -1.10
N LEU A 205 4.28 -22.19 0.23
CA LEU A 205 4.89 -21.18 1.10
C LEU A 205 6.43 -21.21 1.12
N GLY A 206 7.05 -22.25 0.56
CA GLY A 206 8.50 -22.39 0.49
C GLY A 206 9.12 -21.68 -0.72
N LEU A 207 8.29 -21.23 -1.66
CA LEU A 207 8.74 -20.35 -2.74
C LEU A 207 9.32 -19.06 -2.16
N ALA A 208 10.40 -18.59 -2.79
CA ALA A 208 11.17 -17.44 -2.34
C ALA A 208 10.33 -16.17 -2.42
N LYS A 209 10.30 -15.39 -1.33
CA LYS A 209 9.63 -14.07 -1.34
C LYS A 209 10.42 -13.06 -2.17
N ILE A 210 11.75 -13.12 -2.10
CA ILE A 210 12.66 -12.23 -2.82
C ILE A 210 13.02 -12.88 -4.14
N CYS A 211 12.97 -12.11 -5.23
CA CYS A 211 13.31 -12.61 -6.56
C CYS A 211 14.76 -13.16 -6.60
N PRO A 212 14.97 -14.44 -6.97
CA PRO A 212 16.30 -14.98 -7.20
C PRO A 212 17.00 -14.28 -8.36
N GLN A 213 18.32 -14.14 -8.29
CA GLN A 213 19.13 -13.43 -9.30
C GLN A 213 18.91 -13.96 -10.73
N GLU A 214 18.76 -15.29 -10.87
CA GLU A 214 18.55 -15.96 -12.14
C GLU A 214 17.21 -15.68 -12.81
N ASN A 215 16.21 -15.19 -12.06
CA ASN A 215 14.86 -14.91 -12.57
C ASN A 215 14.65 -13.43 -12.92
N ILE A 216 15.53 -12.54 -12.44
CA ILE A 216 15.45 -11.08 -12.67
C ILE A 216 15.35 -10.75 -14.17
N GLU A 217 16.12 -11.45 -15.02
CA GLU A 217 16.12 -11.25 -16.48
C GLU A 217 15.01 -12.03 -17.21
N LYS A 218 14.40 -13.03 -16.55
CA LYS A 218 13.34 -13.87 -17.14
C LYS A 218 11.95 -13.26 -17.00
N ILE A 219 11.76 -12.37 -16.02
CA ILE A 219 10.49 -11.70 -15.77
C ILE A 219 10.29 -10.59 -16.81
N ASP A 220 9.27 -10.77 -17.64
CA ASP A 220 8.88 -9.85 -18.70
C ASP A 220 7.47 -9.30 -18.49
N ARG A 221 7.09 -8.31 -19.32
CA ARG A 221 5.78 -7.65 -19.27
C ARG A 221 4.63 -8.65 -19.41
N LYS A 222 4.77 -9.63 -20.30
CA LYS A 222 3.70 -10.58 -20.62
C LYS A 222 3.45 -11.55 -19.47
N ILE A 223 4.50 -12.02 -18.81
CA ILE A 223 4.41 -12.87 -17.62
C ILE A 223 3.71 -12.11 -16.49
N LEU A 224 4.07 -10.85 -16.25
CA LEU A 224 3.42 -10.00 -15.24
C LEU A 224 1.91 -9.86 -15.50
N PHE A 225 1.51 -9.51 -16.73
CA PHE A 225 0.08 -9.42 -17.08
C PHE A 225 -0.63 -10.76 -17.05
N THR A 226 0.05 -11.86 -17.38
CA THR A 226 -0.52 -13.21 -17.27
C THR A 226 -0.80 -13.55 -15.81
N TYR A 227 0.10 -13.19 -14.90
CA TYR A 227 -0.11 -13.37 -13.46
C TYR A 227 -1.27 -12.50 -12.96
N LEU A 228 -1.29 -11.20 -13.30
CA LEU A 228 -2.38 -10.30 -12.92
C LEU A 228 -3.74 -10.83 -13.40
N LYS A 229 -3.85 -11.21 -14.68
CA LYS A 229 -5.08 -11.77 -15.26
C LYS A 229 -5.62 -12.98 -14.48
N ASN A 230 -4.74 -13.84 -14.00
CA ASN A 230 -5.11 -15.11 -13.37
C ASN A 230 -5.37 -14.99 -11.87
N HIS A 231 -4.68 -14.08 -11.17
CA HIS A 231 -4.76 -13.95 -9.72
C HIS A 231 -5.59 -12.74 -9.25
N TYR A 232 -5.66 -11.65 -10.02
CA TYR A 232 -6.39 -10.43 -9.67
C TYR A 232 -7.84 -10.54 -10.13
N THR A 233 -8.55 -11.51 -9.55
CA THR A 233 -9.96 -11.77 -9.85
C THR A 233 -10.86 -11.25 -8.72
N PRO A 234 -12.09 -10.78 -9.01
CA PRO A 234 -12.99 -10.25 -7.99
C PRO A 234 -13.21 -11.20 -6.79
N LYS A 235 -13.29 -12.51 -7.03
CA LYS A 235 -13.48 -13.53 -5.97
C LYS A 235 -12.31 -13.60 -4.98
N ARG A 236 -11.10 -13.27 -5.43
CA ARG A 236 -9.86 -13.28 -4.63
C ARG A 236 -9.54 -11.91 -4.01
N MET A 237 -10.43 -10.93 -4.18
CA MET A 237 -10.20 -9.55 -3.76
C MET A 237 -11.19 -9.11 -2.68
N VAL A 238 -10.68 -8.34 -1.73
CA VAL A 238 -11.45 -7.66 -0.70
C VAL A 238 -11.03 -6.20 -0.66
N VAL A 239 -11.98 -5.28 -0.79
CA VAL A 239 -11.74 -3.86 -0.53
C VAL A 239 -12.18 -3.55 0.89
N ALA A 240 -11.24 -3.11 1.73
CA ALA A 240 -11.48 -2.78 3.13
C ALA A 240 -11.32 -1.28 3.36
N GLY A 241 -12.26 -0.66 4.08
CA GLY A 241 -12.19 0.76 4.43
C GLY A 241 -12.36 1.01 5.93
N VAL A 242 -11.53 1.88 6.51
CA VAL A 242 -11.65 2.31 7.91
C VAL A 242 -11.85 3.82 7.96
N GLY A 243 -12.77 4.29 8.79
CA GLY A 243 -13.11 5.72 8.93
C GLY A 243 -14.07 6.24 7.85
N ILE A 244 -14.85 5.34 7.24
CA ILE A 244 -15.71 5.61 6.09
C ILE A 244 -17.09 5.00 6.32
N GLU A 245 -18.12 5.62 5.76
CA GLU A 245 -19.46 5.06 5.72
C GLU A 245 -19.57 3.94 4.68
N HIS A 246 -20.18 2.82 5.06
CA HIS A 246 -20.22 1.61 4.24
C HIS A 246 -20.78 1.84 2.82
N ASN A 247 -21.89 2.57 2.73
CA ASN A 247 -22.58 2.83 1.45
C ASN A 247 -21.74 3.67 0.49
N ASP A 248 -20.96 4.63 1.01
CA ASP A 248 -20.07 5.46 0.21
C ASP A 248 -18.94 4.63 -0.38
N LEU A 249 -18.34 3.74 0.43
CA LEU A 249 -17.29 2.84 -0.03
C LEU A 249 -17.83 1.85 -1.07
N VAL A 250 -18.98 1.23 -0.82
CA VAL A 250 -19.62 0.31 -1.78
C VAL A 250 -19.88 1.00 -3.11
N SER A 251 -20.41 2.23 -3.09
CA SER A 251 -20.69 3.01 -4.31
C SER A 251 -19.42 3.34 -5.09
N ALA A 252 -18.34 3.72 -4.40
CA ALA A 252 -17.05 4.00 -5.04
C ALA A 252 -16.41 2.73 -5.62
N VAL A 253 -16.50 1.60 -4.90
CA VAL A 253 -15.98 0.32 -5.37
C VAL A 253 -16.74 -0.20 -6.58
N GLU A 254 -18.08 -0.12 -6.58
CA GLU A 254 -18.89 -0.47 -7.75
C GLU A 254 -18.50 0.35 -8.98
N LYS A 255 -18.19 1.64 -8.80
CA LYS A 255 -17.76 2.51 -9.89
C LYS A 255 -16.41 2.09 -10.48
N TYR A 256 -15.38 1.91 -9.66
CA TYR A 256 -14.00 1.76 -10.14
C TYR A 256 -13.50 0.32 -10.29
N PHE A 257 -14.09 -0.65 -9.57
CA PHE A 257 -13.70 -2.06 -9.62
C PHE A 257 -14.69 -2.94 -10.39
N VAL A 258 -15.94 -2.49 -10.60
CA VAL A 258 -16.97 -3.30 -11.27
C VAL A 258 -17.37 -2.74 -12.64
N LYS A 259 -17.68 -1.43 -12.73
CA LYS A 259 -18.08 -0.82 -14.01
C LYS A 259 -16.90 -0.66 -14.97
N GLU A 260 -15.75 -0.27 -14.44
CA GLU A 260 -14.51 -0.16 -15.22
C GLU A 260 -13.80 -1.51 -15.25
N LYS A 261 -13.52 -2.01 -16.45
CA LYS A 261 -12.92 -3.33 -16.64
C LYS A 261 -11.41 -3.32 -16.36
N PRO A 262 -10.83 -4.48 -16.02
CA PRO A 262 -9.38 -4.63 -16.00
C PRO A 262 -8.77 -4.55 -17.40
N ILE A 263 -7.55 -4.03 -17.50
CA ILE A 263 -6.90 -3.77 -18.80
C ILE A 263 -6.61 -5.05 -19.59
N TRP A 264 -6.35 -6.17 -18.91
CA TRP A 264 -6.11 -7.47 -19.54
C TRP A 264 -7.38 -8.16 -20.07
N GLU A 265 -8.57 -7.67 -19.70
CA GLU A 265 -9.82 -8.09 -20.34
C GLU A 265 -10.09 -7.32 -21.63
N GLU A 266 -9.66 -6.05 -21.68
CA GLU A 266 -9.81 -5.18 -22.86
C GLU A 266 -8.75 -5.48 -23.92
N ASP A 267 -7.50 -5.72 -23.51
CA ASP A 267 -6.40 -6.07 -24.39
C ASP A 267 -5.80 -7.44 -24.01
N GLN A 268 -6.29 -8.48 -24.69
CA GLN A 268 -5.82 -9.85 -24.50
C GLN A 268 -4.38 -10.07 -24.99
N SER A 269 -3.81 -9.15 -25.78
CA SER A 269 -2.44 -9.28 -26.30
C SER A 269 -1.36 -9.02 -25.24
N LEU A 270 -1.76 -8.40 -24.11
CA LEU A 270 -0.88 -8.12 -22.97
C LEU A 270 -0.47 -9.37 -22.21
N ALA A 271 -1.35 -10.39 -22.18
CA ALA A 271 -1.09 -11.65 -21.51
C ALA A 271 -0.64 -12.73 -22.50
N LEU A 272 0.07 -13.74 -22.00
CA LEU A 272 0.35 -14.94 -22.77
C LEU A 272 -0.97 -15.68 -23.06
N PRO A 273 -1.09 -16.35 -24.22
CA PRO A 273 -2.24 -17.20 -24.50
C PRO A 273 -2.33 -18.29 -23.43
N ASP A 274 -3.58 -18.57 -23.04
CA ASP A 274 -3.89 -19.47 -21.94
C ASP A 274 -3.30 -20.86 -22.21
N ARG A 275 -2.30 -21.28 -21.41
CA ARG A 275 -1.57 -22.53 -21.66
C ARG A 275 -2.27 -23.77 -21.09
N GLY A 276 -3.54 -23.64 -20.69
CA GLY A 276 -4.37 -24.72 -20.14
C GLY A 276 -4.65 -24.56 -18.64
N ALA A 277 -5.39 -25.52 -18.08
CA ALA A 277 -6.08 -25.48 -16.78
C ALA A 277 -5.20 -25.37 -15.50
N ASN A 278 -3.90 -25.09 -15.60
CA ASN A 278 -2.95 -25.14 -14.47
C ASN A 278 -2.29 -23.78 -14.13
N MET A 279 -2.79 -22.66 -14.64
CA MET A 279 -2.18 -21.35 -14.34
C MET A 279 -2.68 -20.70 -13.04
N VAL A 280 -3.89 -21.03 -12.57
CA VAL A 280 -4.42 -20.53 -11.31
C VAL A 280 -4.19 -21.59 -10.24
N ASP A 281 -3.25 -21.33 -9.34
CA ASP A 281 -3.02 -22.19 -8.19
C ASP A 281 -4.11 -21.97 -7.13
N GLU A 282 -4.92 -23.00 -6.89
CA GLU A 282 -5.95 -23.10 -5.83
C GLU A 282 -5.53 -24.08 -4.71
N SER A 283 -4.28 -24.58 -4.76
CA SER A 283 -3.78 -25.55 -3.78
C SER A 283 -3.71 -24.95 -2.38
N VAL A 284 -3.96 -25.79 -1.36
CA VAL A 284 -3.79 -25.41 0.05
C VAL A 284 -2.31 -25.55 0.43
N ALA A 285 -1.80 -24.64 1.26
CA ALA A 285 -0.42 -24.71 1.74
C ALA A 285 -0.19 -26.06 2.45
N GLN A 286 0.78 -26.83 1.96
CA GLN A 286 1.08 -28.16 2.49
C GLN A 286 2.50 -28.18 3.04
N TYR A 287 2.66 -28.48 4.33
CA TYR A 287 3.97 -28.70 4.94
C TYR A 287 4.62 -29.94 4.32
N THR A 288 5.83 -29.79 3.76
CA THR A 288 6.53 -30.86 3.03
C THR A 288 7.80 -31.35 3.73
N GLY A 289 8.28 -30.61 4.74
CA GLY A 289 9.33 -30.99 5.69
C GLY A 289 10.60 -31.47 5.03
#